data_AF-A0A1A8E613-F1
#
_entry.id   AF-A0A1A8E613-F1
#
_cell.length_a   1.000
_cell.length_b   1.000
_cell.length_c   1.000
_cell.angle_alpha   90.00
_cell.angle_beta   90.00
_cell.angle_gamma   90.00
#
_symmetry.space_group_name_H-M   'P 1'
#
loop_
_entity.id
_entity.type
_entity.pdbx_description
1 polymer ?
#
loop_
_entity_poly.entity_id
_entity_poly.type
_entity_poly.pdbx_seq_one_letter_code
_entity_poly.pdbx_strand_id
1 'polypeptide(L)'
;MSDASDFPNQVEEEVSPEEQEQSEDSSEEEAAGDTEMDFLRSLFSSTLGLGSAEKVLDELTLAGVARYINSGKCKNIVCMVGAGISTSAGIPDFRSPGTGLYANLQKYNLPYPEAIFQIDYFKKHPEPFFALARELYPGQFKPTICHYFIKMLKDQGLLRRCYTQNIDTLERVAGLQGEDLIEAHGTFYTSHCVSFCCRKEYTLDWMKEKIFADAIPKCEKCGSLVKPDIVFFGESLPSRFFTSVKQDFPRCDLLIVMGTSLQVQPFASLVSRVPKSCPRLLINMEKAGEAGPMLGLLGFGGGMDFDSDKAYRDVAHISTCDDGCLALAELLGWKAELEEVVKKEHTRIDSQDEREPSGESRGAAAGPGSASAGLKAKAEE
;
A
#
# COMPACT_ATOMS: atom_id res chain seq x y z
N MET A 1 74.22 -76.83 -11.12
CA MET A 1 73.18 -75.98 -10.51
C MET A 1 72.62 -75.10 -11.61
N SER A 2 71.31 -75.21 -11.83
CA SER A 2 70.34 -74.28 -12.45
C SER A 2 70.62 -73.66 -13.84
N ASP A 3 69.65 -73.48 -14.74
CA ASP A 3 68.34 -74.10 -15.02
C ASP A 3 67.85 -73.54 -16.39
N ALA A 4 67.03 -74.34 -17.10
CA ALA A 4 66.19 -74.13 -18.31
C ALA A 4 66.07 -72.72 -18.97
N SER A 5 66.14 -72.43 -20.29
CA SER A 5 65.65 -72.99 -21.60
C SER A 5 64.11 -73.06 -21.73
N ASP A 6 63.36 -72.66 -22.76
CA ASP A 6 63.55 -72.05 -24.09
C ASP A 6 62.12 -71.60 -24.59
N PHE A 7 62.04 -70.81 -25.67
CA PHE A 7 60.87 -70.18 -26.38
C PHE A 7 59.85 -71.16 -27.08
N PRO A 8 58.86 -70.80 -27.97
CA PRO A 8 58.09 -69.56 -28.38
C PRO A 8 56.55 -69.74 -28.75
N ASN A 9 55.90 -68.63 -29.22
CA ASN A 9 54.85 -68.41 -30.27
C ASN A 9 53.46 -69.13 -30.41
N GLN A 10 52.43 -68.30 -30.73
CA GLN A 10 51.26 -68.41 -31.68
C GLN A 10 50.25 -69.60 -31.56
N VAL A 11 48.98 -69.64 -32.01
CA VAL A 11 47.85 -68.82 -32.52
C VAL A 11 46.65 -69.83 -32.70
N GLU A 12 45.38 -69.36 -32.60
CA GLU A 12 44.08 -69.89 -33.16
C GLU A 12 43.35 -71.18 -32.68
N GLU A 13 42.02 -71.04 -32.48
CA GLU A 13 40.84 -71.83 -32.98
C GLU A 13 39.65 -71.70 -31.98
N GLU A 14 38.57 -70.95 -32.27
CA GLU A 14 37.32 -71.26 -33.02
C GLU A 14 36.24 -72.10 -32.28
N VAL A 15 34.97 -71.63 -32.43
CA VAL A 15 33.65 -72.33 -32.52
C VAL A 15 32.55 -71.79 -31.57
N SER A 16 31.33 -71.77 -32.12
CA SER A 16 30.15 -70.89 -31.98
C SER A 16 29.00 -71.47 -31.11
N PRO A 17 27.70 -71.14 -31.36
CA PRO A 17 26.83 -70.23 -30.60
C PRO A 17 25.70 -70.94 -29.82
N GLU A 18 24.97 -70.26 -28.93
CA GLU A 18 23.52 -70.48 -28.69
C GLU A 18 22.90 -69.50 -27.66
N GLU A 19 21.60 -69.25 -27.86
CA GLU A 19 20.72 -68.21 -27.30
C GLU A 19 20.04 -68.60 -25.96
N GLN A 20 19.18 -67.70 -25.45
CA GLN A 20 18.20 -67.77 -24.33
C GLN A 20 18.65 -67.08 -23.03
N GLU A 21 17.87 -66.27 -22.31
CA GLU A 21 16.48 -65.82 -22.38
C GLU A 21 16.33 -64.55 -21.49
N GLN A 22 15.20 -63.85 -21.65
CA GLN A 22 14.81 -62.58 -21.01
C GLN A 22 14.77 -62.59 -19.47
N SER A 23 15.05 -61.42 -18.84
CA SER A 23 14.10 -60.78 -17.91
C SER A 23 14.50 -59.33 -17.62
N GLU A 24 13.61 -58.39 -17.98
CA GLU A 24 13.57 -57.01 -17.50
C GLU A 24 13.17 -56.95 -16.01
N ASP A 25 13.40 -55.77 -15.40
CA ASP A 25 12.99 -55.29 -14.06
C ASP A 25 14.10 -55.36 -12.99
N SER A 26 14.55 -54.30 -12.31
CA SER A 26 13.93 -53.01 -11.96
C SER A 26 15.00 -51.95 -11.67
N SER A 27 14.76 -50.72 -12.15
CA SER A 27 15.62 -49.54 -12.11
C SER A 27 15.23 -48.56 -10.99
N GLU A 28 14.92 -49.07 -9.79
CA GLU A 28 14.31 -48.23 -8.73
C GLU A 28 15.28 -47.77 -7.62
N GLU A 29 16.52 -48.27 -7.57
CA GLU A 29 17.45 -47.90 -6.49
C GLU A 29 18.34 -46.67 -6.81
N GLU A 30 18.55 -46.31 -8.08
CA GLU A 30 19.39 -45.15 -8.43
C GLU A 30 18.67 -43.81 -8.32
N ALA A 31 17.34 -43.78 -8.42
CA ALA A 31 16.56 -42.53 -8.35
C ALA A 31 16.37 -42.02 -6.91
N ALA A 32 16.37 -42.90 -5.91
CA ALA A 32 16.16 -42.52 -4.52
C ALA A 32 17.39 -41.84 -3.90
N GLY A 33 18.60 -42.35 -4.20
CA GLY A 33 19.86 -41.80 -3.69
C GLY A 33 20.20 -40.39 -4.20
N ASP A 34 19.76 -40.07 -5.42
CA ASP A 34 20.00 -38.75 -6.02
C ASP A 34 19.15 -37.66 -5.34
N THR A 35 17.90 -37.98 -4.99
CA THR A 35 17.00 -37.05 -4.30
C THR A 35 17.41 -36.73 -2.86
N GLU A 36 17.99 -37.69 -2.15
CA GLU A 36 18.45 -37.51 -0.77
C GLU A 36 19.74 -36.68 -0.72
N MET A 37 20.66 -36.92 -1.67
CA MET A 37 21.87 -36.10 -1.81
C MET A 37 21.57 -34.67 -2.27
N ASP A 38 20.55 -34.46 -3.10
CA ASP A 38 20.09 -33.12 -3.49
C ASP A 38 19.42 -32.37 -2.34
N PHE A 39 18.64 -33.07 -1.50
CA PHE A 39 18.08 -32.49 -0.28
C PHE A 39 19.18 -32.07 0.70
N LEU A 40 20.20 -32.92 0.91
CA LEU A 40 21.35 -32.60 1.75
C LEU A 40 22.17 -31.44 1.16
N ARG A 41 22.40 -31.39 -0.15
CA ARG A 41 23.08 -30.27 -0.83
C ARG A 41 22.30 -28.96 -0.68
N SER A 42 20.98 -28.98 -0.80
CA SER A 42 20.11 -27.82 -0.59
C SER A 42 20.16 -27.32 0.87
N LEU A 43 20.13 -28.24 1.83
CA LEU A 43 20.30 -27.94 3.25
C LEU A 43 21.69 -27.36 3.58
N PHE A 44 22.76 -27.92 3.01
CA PHE A 44 24.11 -27.42 3.23
C PHE A 44 24.33 -26.06 2.56
N SER A 45 23.79 -25.85 1.36
CA SER A 45 23.87 -24.57 0.63
C SER A 45 23.13 -23.44 1.35
N SER A 46 21.96 -23.74 1.91
CA SER A 46 21.15 -22.79 2.71
C SER A 46 21.73 -22.51 4.09
N THR A 47 22.33 -23.51 4.75
CA THR A 47 22.92 -23.37 6.10
C THR A 47 24.28 -22.66 6.07
N LEU A 48 25.08 -22.85 5.00
CA LEU A 48 26.40 -22.25 4.85
C LEU A 48 26.41 -20.97 4.00
N GLY A 49 25.27 -20.57 3.43
CA GLY A 49 25.17 -19.38 2.58
C GLY A 49 26.00 -19.46 1.30
N LEU A 50 26.27 -20.68 0.81
CA LEU A 50 27.12 -20.97 -0.36
C LEU A 50 26.32 -21.07 -1.67
N GLY A 51 25.00 -20.91 -1.63
CA GLY A 51 24.15 -20.85 -2.83
C GLY A 51 24.14 -19.46 -3.46
N SER A 52 24.17 -19.38 -4.79
CA SER A 52 23.69 -18.18 -5.50
C SER A 52 22.28 -17.87 -4.98
N ALA A 53 21.98 -16.60 -4.65
CA ALA A 53 20.63 -16.22 -4.22
C ALA A 53 19.61 -16.82 -5.19
N GLU A 54 18.75 -17.70 -4.67
CA GLU A 54 17.72 -18.35 -5.47
C GLU A 54 16.88 -17.23 -6.11
N LYS A 55 16.91 -17.13 -7.45
CA LYS A 55 16.22 -16.07 -8.18
C LYS A 55 14.73 -16.20 -7.90
N VAL A 56 14.18 -15.23 -7.17
CA VAL A 56 12.77 -15.26 -6.74
C VAL A 56 11.84 -15.00 -7.93
N LEU A 57 12.29 -14.15 -8.85
CA LEU A 57 11.64 -13.87 -10.12
C LEU A 57 12.51 -14.42 -11.26
N ASP A 58 11.88 -14.82 -12.36
CA ASP A 58 12.58 -15.22 -13.58
C ASP A 58 13.33 -14.04 -14.22
N GLU A 59 12.76 -12.84 -14.15
CA GLU A 59 13.38 -11.56 -14.48
C GLU A 59 12.95 -10.45 -13.49
N LEU A 60 13.85 -9.50 -13.22
CA LEU A 60 13.58 -8.35 -12.35
C LEU A 60 12.90 -7.22 -13.14
N THR A 61 11.74 -7.52 -13.71
CA THR A 61 10.94 -6.57 -14.48
C THR A 61 9.47 -6.62 -14.06
N LEU A 62 8.69 -5.64 -14.50
CA LEU A 62 7.23 -5.64 -14.28
C LEU A 62 6.57 -6.90 -14.89
N ALA A 63 7.07 -7.38 -16.03
CA ALA A 63 6.59 -8.60 -16.68
C ALA A 63 6.95 -9.86 -15.88
N GLY A 64 8.13 -9.92 -15.27
CA GLY A 64 8.50 -10.99 -14.34
C GLY A 64 7.58 -11.04 -13.12
N VAL A 65 7.24 -9.87 -12.55
CA VAL A 65 6.25 -9.78 -11.45
C VAL A 65 4.86 -10.24 -11.92
N ALA A 66 4.40 -9.84 -13.10
CA ALA A 66 3.11 -10.28 -13.63
C ALA A 66 3.06 -11.80 -13.83
N ARG A 67 4.13 -12.41 -14.36
CA ARG A 67 4.23 -13.87 -14.47
C ARG A 67 4.26 -14.56 -13.10
N TYR A 68 4.93 -13.97 -12.12
CA TYR A 68 4.91 -14.46 -10.74
C TYR A 68 3.50 -14.46 -10.14
N ILE A 69 2.72 -13.39 -10.34
CA ILE A 69 1.31 -13.31 -9.93
C ILE A 69 0.50 -14.43 -10.62
N ASN A 70 0.63 -14.59 -11.93
CA ASN A 70 -0.10 -15.59 -12.72
C ASN A 70 0.36 -17.03 -12.47
N SER A 71 1.49 -17.26 -11.79
CA SER A 71 2.01 -18.60 -11.51
C SER A 71 1.17 -19.41 -10.50
N GLY A 72 0.24 -18.75 -9.79
CA GLY A 72 -0.53 -19.36 -8.69
C GLY A 72 0.24 -19.51 -7.38
N LYS A 73 1.53 -19.14 -7.34
CA LYS A 73 2.34 -19.10 -6.11
C LYS A 73 2.02 -17.88 -5.25
N CYS A 74 1.67 -16.76 -5.88
CA CYS A 74 1.32 -15.50 -5.20
C CYS A 74 -0.14 -15.53 -4.74
N LYS A 75 -0.39 -15.51 -3.43
CA LYS A 75 -1.75 -15.54 -2.86
C LYS A 75 -2.00 -14.43 -1.85
N ASN A 76 -0.93 -13.84 -1.30
CA ASN A 76 -0.99 -12.83 -0.26
C ASN A 76 -0.21 -11.59 -0.67
N ILE A 77 -0.86 -10.71 -1.41
CA ILE A 77 -0.28 -9.42 -1.82
C ILE A 77 -0.51 -8.39 -0.72
N VAL A 78 0.57 -7.78 -0.24
CA VAL A 78 0.50 -6.61 0.64
C VAL A 78 0.82 -5.36 -0.19
N CYS A 79 -0.09 -4.39 -0.16
CA CYS A 79 0.15 -3.07 -0.74
C CYS A 79 0.63 -2.11 0.36
N MET A 80 1.68 -1.34 0.08
CA MET A 80 2.11 -0.21 0.90
C MET A 80 2.01 1.06 0.07
N VAL A 81 1.12 1.97 0.45
CA VAL A 81 0.82 3.15 -0.35
C VAL A 81 0.98 4.46 0.42
N GLY A 82 1.32 5.52 -0.30
CA GLY A 82 1.39 6.88 0.23
C GLY A 82 0.82 7.91 -0.73
N ALA A 83 1.11 9.19 -0.47
CA ALA A 83 0.38 10.29 -1.10
C ALA A 83 0.47 10.31 -2.64
N GLY A 84 1.51 9.72 -3.22
CA GLY A 84 1.70 9.63 -4.67
C GLY A 84 0.61 8.85 -5.40
N ILE A 85 -0.19 8.01 -4.72
CA ILE A 85 -1.34 7.34 -5.35
C ILE A 85 -2.56 8.26 -5.48
N SER A 86 -2.59 9.40 -4.77
CA SER A 86 -3.72 10.35 -4.71
C SER A 86 -3.45 11.65 -5.47
N THR A 87 -2.24 11.86 -6.00
CA THR A 87 -1.88 13.12 -6.69
C THR A 87 -2.68 13.35 -7.96
N SER A 88 -2.97 12.30 -8.75
CA SER A 88 -3.82 12.41 -9.94
C SER A 88 -5.31 12.63 -9.61
N ALA A 89 -5.73 12.41 -8.37
CA ALA A 89 -7.05 12.81 -7.88
C ALA A 89 -7.14 14.31 -7.56
N GLY A 90 -6.03 15.06 -7.63
CA GLY A 90 -5.97 16.48 -7.28
C GLY A 90 -5.62 16.74 -5.81
N ILE A 91 -5.27 15.70 -5.04
CA ILE A 91 -4.81 15.84 -3.66
C ILE A 91 -3.29 16.01 -3.69
N PRO A 92 -2.73 17.18 -3.30
CA PRO A 92 -1.29 17.37 -3.33
C PRO A 92 -0.62 16.42 -2.34
N ASP A 93 0.57 15.94 -2.70
CA ASP A 93 1.41 15.26 -1.72
C ASP A 93 1.90 16.24 -0.64
N PHE A 94 2.61 15.76 0.37
CA PHE A 94 3.12 16.64 1.41
C PHE A 94 4.39 17.41 0.98
N ARG A 95 5.27 16.77 0.20
CA ARG A 95 6.70 17.11 0.11
C ARG A 95 7.17 17.60 -1.24
N SER A 96 6.40 17.44 -2.32
CA SER A 96 6.85 17.81 -3.66
C SER A 96 7.19 19.31 -3.72
N PRO A 97 8.36 19.68 -4.25
CA PRO A 97 8.73 21.09 -4.39
C PRO A 97 7.71 21.86 -5.24
N GLY A 98 7.23 22.99 -4.74
CA GLY A 98 6.33 23.90 -5.45
C GLY A 98 4.85 23.50 -5.50
N THR A 99 4.53 22.20 -5.48
CA THR A 99 3.14 21.69 -5.54
C THR A 99 2.67 21.02 -4.26
N GLY A 100 3.60 20.52 -3.44
CA GLY A 100 3.30 19.84 -2.19
C GLY A 100 2.65 20.76 -1.16
N LEU A 101 1.87 20.17 -0.27
CA LEU A 101 1.11 20.86 0.75
C LEU A 101 1.97 21.85 1.55
N TYR A 102 3.17 21.43 1.97
CA TYR A 102 4.07 22.27 2.77
C TYR A 102 4.54 23.55 2.06
N ALA A 103 4.57 23.57 0.72
CA ALA A 103 4.92 24.76 -0.05
C ALA A 103 3.82 25.85 0.04
N ASN A 104 2.58 25.45 0.32
CA ASN A 104 1.39 26.30 0.28
C ASN A 104 0.83 26.68 1.66
N LEU A 105 1.54 26.36 2.75
CA LEU A 105 1.09 26.63 4.13
C LEU A 105 1.46 28.02 4.67
N GLN A 106 2.12 28.87 3.88
CA GLN A 106 2.60 30.19 4.32
C GLN A 106 1.48 31.08 4.89
N LYS A 107 0.25 30.94 4.37
CA LYS A 107 -0.94 31.68 4.83
C LYS A 107 -1.33 31.39 6.29
N TYR A 108 -0.87 30.29 6.88
CA TYR A 108 -1.22 29.88 8.24
C TYR A 108 -0.25 30.41 9.31
N ASN A 109 0.78 31.17 8.93
CA ASN A 109 1.77 31.75 9.84
C ASN A 109 2.36 30.74 10.84
N LEU A 110 2.69 29.54 10.34
CA LEU A 110 3.24 28.44 11.13
C LEU A 110 4.72 28.69 11.45
N PRO A 111 5.24 28.22 12.59
CA PRO A 111 6.68 28.31 12.90
C PRO A 111 7.54 27.51 11.92
N TYR A 112 7.00 26.42 11.38
CA TYR A 112 7.54 25.60 10.29
C TYR A 112 6.39 24.75 9.71
N PRO A 113 6.47 24.28 8.46
CA PRO A 113 5.33 23.66 7.77
C PRO A 113 4.73 22.45 8.49
N GLU A 114 5.55 21.61 9.10
CA GLU A 114 5.12 20.38 9.79
C GLU A 114 4.36 20.66 11.09
N ALA A 115 4.42 21.89 11.63
CA ALA A 115 3.78 22.24 12.90
C ALA A 115 2.25 22.03 12.86
N ILE A 116 1.62 22.23 11.70
CA ILE A 116 0.17 22.00 11.53
C ILE A 116 -0.24 20.55 11.83
N PHE A 117 0.68 19.60 11.70
CA PHE A 117 0.48 18.18 11.96
C PHE A 117 1.16 17.70 13.25
N GLN A 118 1.66 18.60 14.11
CA GLN A 118 2.16 18.24 15.43
C GLN A 118 1.06 18.30 16.49
N ILE A 119 0.94 17.24 17.30
CA ILE A 119 -0.14 17.14 18.28
C ILE A 119 -0.11 18.26 19.33
N ASP A 120 1.09 18.68 19.76
CA ASP A 120 1.25 19.72 20.76
C ASP A 120 0.94 21.12 20.23
N TYR A 121 1.21 21.35 18.94
CA TYR A 121 0.80 22.58 18.26
C TYR A 121 -0.72 22.60 18.07
N PHE A 122 -1.29 21.53 17.53
CA PHE A 122 -2.74 21.39 17.30
C PHE A 122 -3.59 21.62 18.57
N LYS A 123 -3.16 21.12 19.72
CA LYS A 123 -3.87 21.33 20.99
C LYS A 123 -3.94 22.80 21.42
N LYS A 124 -2.97 23.63 21.01
CA LYS A 124 -2.88 25.05 21.33
C LYS A 124 -3.47 25.94 20.24
N HIS A 125 -3.26 25.55 18.99
CA HIS A 125 -3.64 26.27 17.77
C HIS A 125 -4.31 25.28 16.79
N PRO A 126 -5.57 24.85 17.06
CA PRO A 126 -6.28 23.93 16.18
C PRO A 126 -6.77 24.58 14.88
N GLU A 127 -6.88 25.91 14.84
CA GLU A 127 -7.49 26.68 13.76
C GLU A 127 -6.82 26.44 12.40
N PRO A 128 -5.48 26.46 12.26
CA PRO A 128 -4.81 26.20 10.99
C PRO A 128 -5.15 24.83 10.40
N PHE A 129 -5.19 23.80 11.26
CA PHE A 129 -5.51 22.45 10.82
C PHE A 129 -6.94 22.35 10.30
N PHE A 130 -7.93 22.93 11.01
CA PHE A 130 -9.32 22.86 10.57
C PHE A 130 -9.61 23.72 9.34
N ALA A 131 -8.94 24.87 9.20
CA ALA A 131 -8.98 25.67 7.99
C ALA A 131 -8.43 24.88 6.79
N LEU A 132 -7.31 24.17 6.97
CA LEU A 132 -6.75 23.31 5.95
C LEU A 132 -7.65 22.09 5.66
N ALA A 133 -8.21 21.45 6.68
CA ALA A 133 -9.08 20.29 6.52
C ALA A 133 -10.35 20.63 5.72
N ARG A 134 -10.84 21.87 5.80
CA ARG A 134 -11.93 22.36 4.94
C ARG A 134 -11.54 22.41 3.46
N GLU A 135 -10.31 22.81 3.16
CA GLU A 135 -9.81 22.89 1.77
C GLU A 135 -9.55 21.51 1.15
N LEU A 136 -9.32 20.50 1.99
CA LEU A 136 -8.96 19.13 1.57
C LEU A 136 -10.05 18.09 1.92
N TYR A 137 -11.28 18.54 2.17
CA TYR A 137 -12.29 17.67 2.79
C TYR A 137 -12.67 16.47 1.89
N PRO A 138 -12.78 15.23 2.43
CA PRO A 138 -13.19 14.05 1.68
C PRO A 138 -14.56 14.21 1.00
N GLY A 139 -14.69 13.69 -0.24
CA GLY A 139 -15.90 13.80 -1.07
C GLY A 139 -15.79 14.81 -2.21
N GLN A 140 -14.70 15.58 -2.29
CA GLN A 140 -14.38 16.40 -3.47
C GLN A 140 -13.52 15.66 -4.51
N PHE A 141 -13.06 14.45 -4.17
CA PHE A 141 -12.03 13.74 -4.92
C PHE A 141 -12.50 12.33 -5.25
N LYS A 142 -12.15 11.88 -6.46
CA LYS A 142 -12.43 10.53 -6.94
C LYS A 142 -11.18 9.65 -6.78
N PRO A 143 -11.33 8.38 -6.36
CA PRO A 143 -10.20 7.46 -6.32
C PRO A 143 -9.53 7.33 -7.69
N THR A 144 -8.22 7.15 -7.69
CA THR A 144 -7.40 7.04 -8.90
C THR A 144 -7.42 5.61 -9.46
N ILE A 145 -6.81 5.41 -10.64
CA ILE A 145 -6.68 4.08 -11.24
C ILE A 145 -5.89 3.16 -10.30
N CYS A 146 -4.86 3.68 -9.63
CA CYS A 146 -4.10 2.95 -8.63
C CYS A 146 -4.99 2.42 -7.48
N HIS A 147 -5.95 3.21 -6.99
CA HIS A 147 -6.88 2.74 -5.95
C HIS A 147 -7.76 1.58 -6.44
N TYR A 148 -8.30 1.70 -7.67
CA TYR A 148 -9.12 0.64 -8.25
C TYR A 148 -8.31 -0.61 -8.63
N PHE A 149 -7.02 -0.47 -8.93
CA PHE A 149 -6.13 -1.62 -9.10
C PHE A 149 -6.00 -2.41 -7.79
N ILE A 150 -5.85 -1.74 -6.63
CA ILE A 150 -5.82 -2.41 -5.33
C ILE A 150 -7.17 -3.08 -5.03
N LYS A 151 -8.28 -2.41 -5.37
CA LYS A 151 -9.62 -3.02 -5.30
C LYS A 151 -9.74 -4.26 -6.16
N MET A 152 -9.17 -4.25 -7.36
CA MET A 152 -9.14 -5.41 -8.25
C MET A 152 -8.31 -6.56 -7.67
N LEU A 153 -7.18 -6.29 -7.00
CA LEU A 153 -6.43 -7.32 -6.27
C LEU A 153 -7.30 -7.99 -5.19
N LYS A 154 -8.17 -7.22 -4.50
CA LYS A 154 -9.15 -7.77 -3.56
C LYS A 154 -10.16 -8.66 -4.27
N ASP A 155 -10.72 -8.20 -5.39
CA ASP A 155 -11.76 -8.93 -6.12
C ASP A 155 -11.25 -10.22 -6.76
N GLN A 156 -9.96 -10.25 -7.13
CA GLN A 156 -9.26 -11.44 -7.59
C GLN A 156 -8.81 -12.35 -6.43
N GLY A 157 -9.09 -11.99 -5.17
CA GLY A 157 -8.76 -12.79 -3.98
C GLY A 157 -7.26 -12.82 -3.63
N LEU A 158 -6.48 -11.89 -4.16
CA LEU A 158 -5.02 -11.81 -3.98
C LEU A 158 -4.60 -10.82 -2.91
N LEU A 159 -5.41 -9.79 -2.63
CA LEU A 159 -5.09 -8.76 -1.64
C LEU A 159 -5.15 -9.35 -0.23
N ARG A 160 -4.00 -9.40 0.44
CA ARG A 160 -3.92 -9.67 1.88
C ARG A 160 -4.24 -8.45 2.71
N ARG A 161 -3.63 -7.30 2.37
CA ARG A 161 -3.81 -6.03 3.08
C ARG A 161 -3.29 -4.85 2.27
N CYS A 162 -3.97 -3.72 2.36
CA CYS A 162 -3.47 -2.41 1.98
C CYS A 162 -3.08 -1.62 3.24
N TYR A 163 -1.80 -1.30 3.38
CA TYR A 163 -1.28 -0.38 4.37
C TYR A 163 -1.14 0.98 3.71
N THR A 164 -1.91 1.97 4.17
CA THR A 164 -1.87 3.33 3.62
C THR A 164 -1.32 4.33 4.62
N GLN A 165 -0.49 5.26 4.14
CA GLN A 165 -0.06 6.46 4.86
C GLN A 165 -1.04 7.61 4.67
N ASN A 166 -1.99 7.47 3.74
CA ASN A 166 -2.93 8.52 3.38
C ASN A 166 -4.05 8.60 4.41
N ILE A 167 -4.66 9.78 4.46
CA ILE A 167 -5.80 10.09 5.32
C ILE A 167 -7.01 10.53 4.50
N ASP A 168 -6.88 10.62 3.17
CA ASP A 168 -7.92 11.11 2.24
C ASP A 168 -9.13 10.17 2.11
N THR A 169 -9.02 8.93 2.57
CA THR A 169 -10.05 7.88 2.58
C THR A 169 -10.45 7.34 1.20
N LEU A 170 -9.69 7.65 0.15
CA LEU A 170 -10.01 7.21 -1.22
C LEU A 170 -9.96 5.68 -1.38
N GLU A 171 -9.20 4.97 -0.54
CA GLU A 171 -9.23 3.50 -0.48
C GLU A 171 -10.62 2.97 -0.11
N ARG A 172 -11.30 3.65 0.83
CA ARG A 172 -12.66 3.28 1.25
C ARG A 172 -13.68 3.58 0.17
N VAL A 173 -13.54 4.72 -0.50
CA VAL A 173 -14.40 5.11 -1.63
C VAL A 173 -14.23 4.13 -2.80
N ALA A 174 -13.02 3.64 -3.05
CA ALA A 174 -12.77 2.58 -4.03
C ALA A 174 -13.30 1.19 -3.61
N GLY A 175 -13.77 1.05 -2.36
CA GLY A 175 -14.41 -0.17 -1.85
C GLY A 175 -13.52 -1.09 -1.01
N LEU A 176 -12.36 -0.63 -0.52
CA LEU A 176 -11.57 -1.35 0.48
C LEU A 176 -12.10 -1.05 1.88
N GLN A 177 -12.44 -2.09 2.65
CA GLN A 177 -13.09 -1.90 3.95
C GLN A 177 -12.65 -2.95 4.98
N GLY A 178 -12.86 -2.64 6.26
CA GLY A 178 -12.65 -3.60 7.35
C GLY A 178 -11.26 -4.24 7.33
N GLU A 179 -11.21 -5.54 7.08
CA GLU A 179 -9.97 -6.32 7.05
C GLU A 179 -9.07 -6.00 5.86
N ASP A 180 -9.50 -5.33 4.80
CA ASP A 180 -8.58 -5.05 3.70
C ASP A 180 -7.57 -3.95 4.03
N LEU A 181 -7.92 -3.03 4.95
CA LEU A 181 -7.27 -1.73 5.08
C LEU A 181 -6.64 -1.52 6.45
N ILE A 182 -5.42 -1.00 6.43
CA ILE A 182 -4.71 -0.46 7.60
C ILE A 182 -4.33 0.98 7.30
N GLU A 183 -5.12 1.90 7.85
CA GLU A 183 -4.86 3.34 7.84
C GLU A 183 -3.77 3.65 8.86
N ALA A 184 -2.50 3.53 8.45
CA ALA A 184 -1.36 3.62 9.36
C ALA A 184 -1.26 4.99 10.03
N HIS A 185 -1.61 6.05 9.32
CA HIS A 185 -1.68 7.41 9.85
C HIS A 185 -3.10 7.83 10.21
N GLY A 186 -3.98 6.87 10.46
CA GLY A 186 -5.35 7.12 10.90
C GLY A 186 -6.26 7.63 9.79
N THR A 187 -7.42 8.17 10.16
CA THR A 187 -8.51 8.43 9.21
C THR A 187 -9.35 9.65 9.58
N PHE A 188 -9.91 10.32 8.57
CA PHE A 188 -10.98 11.32 8.80
C PHE A 188 -12.35 10.68 9.04
N TYR A 189 -12.50 9.38 8.76
CA TYR A 189 -13.79 8.68 8.82
C TYR A 189 -14.45 8.71 10.20
N THR A 190 -13.63 8.72 11.27
CA THR A 190 -14.06 8.84 12.66
C THR A 190 -13.27 9.93 13.37
N SER A 191 -13.84 10.46 14.44
CA SER A 191 -13.24 11.51 15.27
C SER A 191 -13.51 11.25 16.74
N HIS A 192 -12.56 11.58 17.62
CA HIS A 192 -12.71 11.40 19.05
C HIS A 192 -12.47 12.68 19.84
N CYS A 193 -13.22 12.81 20.94
CA CYS A 193 -12.87 13.77 21.98
C CYS A 193 -11.45 13.50 22.50
N VAL A 194 -10.63 14.55 22.57
CA VAL A 194 -9.23 14.44 23.05
C VAL A 194 -9.13 14.21 24.55
N SER A 195 -10.20 14.45 25.31
CA SER A 195 -10.22 14.22 26.75
C SER A 195 -10.18 12.71 27.05
N PHE A 196 -9.16 12.31 27.81
CA PHE A 196 -8.90 10.91 28.19
C PHE A 196 -10.07 10.28 28.96
N CYS A 197 -10.76 11.04 29.81
CA CYS A 197 -11.91 10.55 30.57
C CYS A 197 -13.23 10.52 29.78
N CYS A 198 -13.24 11.04 28.55
CA CYS A 198 -14.44 11.15 27.73
C CYS A 198 -14.39 10.22 26.51
N ARG A 199 -13.44 10.44 25.61
CA ARG A 199 -13.25 9.66 24.36
C ARG A 199 -14.55 9.40 23.58
N LYS A 200 -15.54 10.30 23.63
CA LYS A 200 -16.74 10.19 22.79
C LYS A 200 -16.35 10.23 21.32
N GLU A 201 -16.84 9.26 20.56
CA GLU A 201 -16.70 9.16 19.10
C GLU A 201 -17.73 10.06 18.40
N TYR A 202 -17.33 10.61 17.25
CA TYR A 202 -18.13 11.42 16.34
C TYR A 202 -17.90 10.93 14.91
N THR A 203 -18.96 10.97 14.11
CA THR A 203 -18.96 10.53 12.71
C THR A 203 -18.31 11.56 11.79
N LEU A 204 -17.94 11.12 10.58
CA LEU A 204 -17.49 12.01 9.50
C LEU A 204 -18.48 13.16 9.26
N ASP A 205 -19.79 12.88 9.16
CA ASP A 205 -20.81 13.91 8.89
C ASP A 205 -20.87 14.98 9.99
N TRP A 206 -20.75 14.58 11.26
CA TRP A 206 -20.70 15.54 12.36
C TRP A 206 -19.47 16.43 12.26
N MET A 207 -18.32 15.83 11.92
CA MET A 207 -17.07 16.58 11.73
C MET A 207 -17.16 17.51 10.51
N LYS A 208 -17.80 17.07 9.42
CA LYS A 208 -18.07 17.85 8.20
C LYS A 208 -18.85 19.10 8.56
N GLU A 209 -19.97 18.95 9.25
CA GLU A 209 -20.81 20.07 9.67
C GLU A 209 -20.00 21.13 10.44
N LYS A 210 -19.14 20.71 11.39
CA LYS A 210 -18.33 21.66 12.17
C LYS A 210 -17.28 22.37 11.32
N ILE A 211 -16.54 21.63 10.48
CA ILE A 211 -15.49 22.18 9.63
C ILE A 211 -16.06 23.17 8.60
N PHE A 212 -17.17 22.83 7.95
CA PHE A 212 -17.80 23.72 6.97
C PHE A 212 -18.53 24.92 7.60
N ALA A 213 -18.93 24.82 8.86
CA ALA A 213 -19.44 25.95 9.64
C ALA A 213 -18.32 26.88 10.19
N ASP A 214 -17.05 26.64 9.84
CA ASP A 214 -15.88 27.38 10.35
C ASP A 214 -15.76 27.31 11.89
N ALA A 215 -16.32 26.26 12.50
CA ALA A 215 -16.37 26.07 13.93
C ALA A 215 -15.28 25.09 14.39
N ILE A 216 -14.58 25.44 15.48
CA ILE A 216 -13.65 24.51 16.12
C ILE A 216 -14.44 23.39 16.80
N PRO A 217 -14.27 22.12 16.40
CA PRO A 217 -15.08 21.01 16.92
C PRO A 217 -14.88 20.82 18.43
N LYS A 218 -15.95 20.99 19.21
CA LYS A 218 -15.96 20.75 20.66
C LYS A 218 -16.88 19.60 21.02
N CYS A 219 -16.50 18.85 22.02
CA CYS A 219 -17.22 17.69 22.50
C CYS A 219 -18.49 18.13 23.23
N GLU A 220 -19.63 17.64 22.77
CA GLU A 220 -20.96 17.91 23.33
C GLU A 220 -21.10 17.43 24.79
N LYS A 221 -20.26 16.47 25.22
CA LYS A 221 -20.31 15.91 26.59
C LYS A 221 -19.46 16.69 27.60
N CYS A 222 -18.30 17.22 27.18
CA CYS A 222 -17.32 17.78 28.12
C CYS A 222 -16.63 19.08 27.68
N GLY A 223 -17.02 19.65 26.53
CA GLY A 223 -16.48 20.91 26.00
C GLY A 223 -15.03 20.84 25.49
N SER A 224 -14.33 19.73 25.66
CA SER A 224 -12.96 19.54 25.15
C SER A 224 -12.92 19.45 23.62
N LEU A 225 -11.75 19.65 23.02
CA LEU A 225 -11.56 19.54 21.58
C LEU A 225 -11.94 18.14 21.05
N VAL A 226 -12.49 18.06 19.85
CA VAL A 226 -12.67 16.81 19.09
C VAL A 226 -11.67 16.84 17.95
N LYS A 227 -10.93 15.75 17.77
CA LYS A 227 -9.92 15.60 16.73
C LYS A 227 -10.31 14.45 15.79
N PRO A 228 -10.17 14.58 14.47
CA PRO A 228 -10.20 13.43 13.57
C PRO A 228 -9.19 12.37 13.99
N ASP A 229 -9.48 11.10 13.76
CA ASP A 229 -8.63 9.97 14.16
C ASP A 229 -7.41 9.78 13.26
N ILE A 230 -6.87 10.87 12.71
CA ILE A 230 -5.58 10.92 12.03
C ILE A 230 -4.44 10.93 13.04
N VAL A 231 -3.28 10.41 12.70
CA VAL A 231 -2.10 10.36 13.58
C VAL A 231 -1.26 11.60 13.34
N PHE A 232 -1.20 12.50 14.32
CA PHE A 232 -0.31 13.65 14.29
C PHE A 232 1.12 13.22 14.66
N PHE A 233 2.12 13.98 14.23
CA PHE A 233 3.47 13.83 14.75
C PHE A 233 3.49 13.98 16.28
N GLY A 234 4.13 13.03 16.94
CA GLY A 234 4.12 12.89 18.40
C GLY A 234 3.08 11.91 18.93
N GLU A 235 2.16 11.41 18.11
CA GLU A 235 1.21 10.36 18.48
C GLU A 235 1.72 8.96 18.10
N SER A 236 1.23 7.94 18.80
CA SER A 236 1.48 6.54 18.43
C SER A 236 0.58 6.12 17.26
N LEU A 237 1.10 5.31 16.35
CA LEU A 237 0.28 4.67 15.33
C LEU A 237 -0.79 3.76 15.97
N PRO A 238 -1.91 3.47 15.26
CA PRO A 238 -2.99 2.66 15.81
C PRO A 238 -2.50 1.26 16.21
N SER A 239 -3.02 0.68 17.30
CA SER A 239 -2.62 -0.66 17.75
C SER A 239 -2.82 -1.73 16.66
N ARG A 240 -3.87 -1.58 15.84
CA ARG A 240 -4.20 -2.44 14.69
C ARG A 240 -3.05 -2.50 13.67
N PHE A 241 -2.28 -1.41 13.49
CA PHE A 241 -1.09 -1.40 12.65
C PHE A 241 -0.07 -2.44 13.13
N PHE A 242 0.30 -2.38 14.41
CA PHE A 242 1.33 -3.26 14.97
C PHE A 242 0.90 -4.73 15.03
N THR A 243 -0.38 -5.00 15.35
CA THR A 243 -0.89 -6.37 15.38
C THR A 243 -0.96 -6.98 13.98
N SER A 244 -1.42 -6.22 12.99
CA SER A 244 -1.57 -6.71 11.62
C SER A 244 -0.20 -6.92 10.96
N VAL A 245 0.78 -6.04 11.23
CA VAL A 245 2.15 -6.21 10.71
C VAL A 245 2.76 -7.55 11.12
N LYS A 246 2.53 -7.99 12.37
CA LYS A 246 3.03 -9.28 12.86
C LYS A 246 2.36 -10.48 12.18
N GLN A 247 1.15 -10.32 11.67
CA GLN A 247 0.36 -11.39 11.06
C GLN A 247 0.53 -11.47 9.54
N ASP A 248 0.66 -10.31 8.88
CA ASP A 248 0.58 -10.20 7.41
C ASP A 248 1.97 -10.35 6.76
N PHE A 249 2.97 -9.62 7.25
CA PHE A 249 4.28 -9.54 6.57
C PHE A 249 5.04 -10.87 6.50
N PRO A 250 5.05 -11.74 7.53
CA PRO A 250 5.69 -13.06 7.45
C PRO A 250 5.08 -14.01 6.42
N ARG A 251 3.84 -13.74 5.96
CA ARG A 251 3.09 -14.54 4.98
C ARG A 251 2.91 -13.79 3.66
N CYS A 252 3.60 -12.67 3.47
CA CYS A 252 3.53 -11.88 2.25
C CYS A 252 4.22 -12.64 1.12
N ASP A 253 3.50 -12.87 0.03
CA ASP A 253 4.03 -13.51 -1.17
C ASP A 253 4.54 -12.49 -2.18
N LEU A 254 4.01 -11.25 -2.15
CA LEU A 254 4.46 -10.13 -2.96
C LEU A 254 4.14 -8.82 -2.25
N LEU A 255 5.15 -7.96 -2.11
CA LEU A 255 4.97 -6.60 -1.63
C LEU A 255 4.87 -5.64 -2.82
N ILE A 256 3.80 -4.86 -2.91
CA ILE A 256 3.68 -3.78 -3.90
C ILE A 256 3.70 -2.45 -3.17
N VAL A 257 4.75 -1.66 -3.39
CA VAL A 257 4.94 -0.33 -2.82
C VAL A 257 4.59 0.71 -3.88
N MET A 258 3.68 1.64 -3.59
CA MET A 258 3.23 2.62 -4.58
C MET A 258 3.15 4.03 -4.00
N GLY A 259 3.64 5.03 -4.75
CA GLY A 259 3.41 6.44 -4.42
C GLY A 259 3.94 6.88 -3.06
N THR A 260 5.06 6.32 -2.58
CA THR A 260 5.66 6.72 -1.31
C THR A 260 7.18 6.83 -1.42
N SER A 261 7.74 7.86 -0.76
CA SER A 261 9.19 8.06 -0.66
C SER A 261 9.85 7.22 0.44
N LEU A 262 9.06 6.47 1.23
CA LEU A 262 9.52 5.63 2.34
C LEU A 262 10.42 6.38 3.35
N GLN A 263 10.10 7.63 3.66
CA GLN A 263 10.87 8.45 4.61
C GLN A 263 10.30 8.44 6.04
N VAL A 264 9.04 8.02 6.23
CA VAL A 264 8.36 8.10 7.53
C VAL A 264 8.38 6.76 8.25
N GLN A 265 9.00 6.73 9.43
CA GLN A 265 9.00 5.57 10.31
C GLN A 265 7.76 5.56 11.22
N PRO A 266 7.27 4.37 11.64
CA PRO A 266 7.81 3.03 11.38
C PRO A 266 7.40 2.43 10.02
N PHE A 267 6.56 3.12 9.23
CA PHE A 267 5.98 2.61 7.99
C PHE A 267 7.06 2.21 6.97
N ALA A 268 8.08 3.05 6.78
CA ALA A 268 9.17 2.78 5.84
C ALA A 268 9.89 1.46 6.13
N SER A 269 10.09 1.10 7.40
CA SER A 269 10.78 -0.14 7.79
C SER A 269 10.02 -1.43 7.44
N LEU A 270 8.74 -1.34 7.06
CA LEU A 270 7.93 -2.51 6.75
C LEU A 270 8.43 -3.27 5.52
N VAL A 271 9.10 -2.59 4.58
CA VAL A 271 9.67 -3.22 3.38
C VAL A 271 10.71 -4.30 3.71
N SER A 272 11.30 -4.26 4.92
CA SER A 272 12.28 -5.22 5.40
C SER A 272 11.66 -6.34 6.26
N ARG A 273 10.34 -6.33 6.47
CA ARG A 273 9.63 -7.34 7.29
C ARG A 273 9.08 -8.52 6.51
N VAL A 274 9.16 -8.49 5.18
CA VAL A 274 8.78 -9.63 4.33
C VAL A 274 9.88 -10.70 4.28
N PRO A 275 9.55 -11.97 4.01
CA PRO A 275 10.53 -13.04 3.81
C PRO A 275 11.60 -12.68 2.77
N LYS A 276 12.79 -13.27 2.88
CA LYS A 276 13.86 -13.08 1.87
C LYS A 276 13.40 -13.51 0.47
N SER A 277 12.56 -14.54 0.39
CA SER A 277 11.97 -15.04 -0.86
C SER A 277 10.75 -14.26 -1.36
N CYS A 278 10.30 -13.20 -0.69
CA CYS A 278 9.18 -12.37 -1.17
C CYS A 278 9.71 -11.31 -2.15
N PRO A 279 9.30 -11.30 -3.43
CA PRO A 279 9.57 -10.18 -4.32
C PRO A 279 8.93 -8.89 -3.81
N ARG A 280 9.52 -7.76 -4.20
CA ARG A 280 9.02 -6.43 -3.88
C ARG A 280 9.02 -5.56 -5.12
N LEU A 281 7.85 -5.07 -5.50
CA LEU A 281 7.67 -4.15 -6.62
C LEU A 281 7.47 -2.73 -6.10
N LEU A 282 8.25 -1.77 -6.59
CA LEU A 282 8.03 -0.34 -6.41
C LEU A 282 7.43 0.24 -7.70
N ILE A 283 6.25 0.87 -7.62
CA ILE A 283 5.70 1.73 -8.67
C ILE A 283 5.69 3.16 -8.15
N ASN A 284 6.62 3.98 -8.61
CA ASN A 284 6.78 5.34 -8.12
C ASN A 284 7.49 6.22 -9.14
N MET A 285 7.35 7.53 -9.02
CA MET A 285 8.03 8.49 -9.91
C MET A 285 9.55 8.48 -9.76
N GLU A 286 10.05 8.00 -8.61
CA GLU A 286 11.47 7.93 -8.26
C GLU A 286 11.74 6.67 -7.45
N LYS A 287 12.99 6.17 -7.47
CA LYS A 287 13.40 5.08 -6.59
C LYS A 287 13.31 5.51 -5.12
N ALA A 288 12.91 4.59 -4.25
CA ALA A 288 12.72 4.84 -2.84
C ALA A 288 13.03 3.59 -2.01
N GLY A 289 13.40 3.79 -0.74
CA GLY A 289 13.62 2.71 0.22
C GLY A 289 14.93 1.94 0.04
N GLU A 290 15.84 2.42 -0.81
CA GLU A 290 17.17 1.81 -0.96
C GLU A 290 17.95 1.85 0.35
N ALA A 291 18.72 0.80 0.62
CA ALA A 291 19.56 0.76 1.80
C ALA A 291 20.66 1.84 1.71
N GLY A 292 20.69 2.76 2.67
CA GLY A 292 21.84 3.65 2.83
C GLY A 292 23.12 2.81 3.05
N PRO A 293 24.26 3.13 2.41
CA PRO A 293 25.49 2.33 2.49
C PRO A 293 25.93 2.03 3.94
N MET A 294 25.74 3.00 4.83
CA MET A 294 26.10 2.90 6.25
C MET A 294 25.16 1.98 7.04
N LEU A 295 23.86 1.97 6.73
CA LEU A 295 22.86 1.21 7.48
C LEU A 295 22.92 -0.29 7.11
N GLY A 296 23.19 -0.58 5.83
CA GLY A 296 23.44 -1.95 5.37
C GLY A 296 24.69 -2.58 5.98
N LEU A 297 25.76 -1.79 6.18
CA LEU A 297 27.00 -2.26 6.80
C LEU A 297 26.83 -2.63 8.29
N LEU A 298 25.88 -2.00 8.98
CA LEU A 298 25.60 -2.24 10.41
C LEU A 298 24.61 -3.39 10.66
N GLY A 299 24.20 -4.13 9.62
CA GLY A 299 23.31 -5.29 9.77
C GLY A 299 21.85 -4.96 10.11
N PHE A 300 21.48 -3.68 10.11
CA PHE A 300 20.08 -3.25 10.26
C PHE A 300 19.37 -3.42 8.91
N GLY A 301 18.70 -4.58 8.76
CA GLY A 301 17.62 -4.86 7.80
C GLY A 301 17.66 -4.11 6.47
N GLY A 302 18.13 -4.79 5.41
CA GLY A 302 18.29 -4.24 4.07
C GLY A 302 17.02 -3.54 3.55
N GLY A 303 17.24 -2.33 3.04
CA GLY A 303 16.29 -1.64 2.17
C GLY A 303 16.05 -2.41 0.87
N MET A 304 15.60 -1.70 -0.16
CA MET A 304 15.45 -2.25 -1.50
C MET A 304 16.79 -2.21 -2.24
N ASP A 305 17.02 -3.18 -3.12
CA ASP A 305 18.19 -3.28 -3.98
C ASP A 305 17.75 -3.58 -5.41
N PHE A 306 17.66 -2.52 -6.22
CA PHE A 306 17.13 -2.60 -7.58
C PHE A 306 18.21 -2.86 -8.64
N ASP A 307 19.45 -2.43 -8.37
CA ASP A 307 20.47 -2.30 -9.42
C ASP A 307 21.78 -3.03 -9.14
N SER A 308 22.04 -3.49 -7.91
CA SER A 308 23.30 -4.15 -7.63
C SER A 308 23.39 -5.52 -8.32
N ASP A 309 24.60 -6.01 -8.56
CA ASP A 309 24.82 -7.37 -9.10
C ASP A 309 24.28 -8.48 -8.17
N LYS A 310 23.87 -8.14 -6.95
CA LYS A 310 23.25 -9.03 -5.97
C LYS A 310 21.73 -8.90 -5.91
N ALA A 311 21.14 -7.98 -6.67
CA ALA A 311 19.69 -7.81 -6.76
C ALA A 311 19.04 -9.11 -7.26
N TYR A 312 18.02 -9.58 -6.55
CA TYR A 312 17.42 -10.89 -6.82
C TYR A 312 15.89 -10.95 -6.68
N ARG A 313 15.26 -9.86 -6.19
CA ARG A 313 13.83 -9.86 -5.82
C ARG A 313 13.13 -8.51 -5.91
N ASP A 314 13.86 -7.41 -6.06
CA ASP A 314 13.29 -6.07 -6.05
C ASP A 314 13.19 -5.54 -7.48
N VAL A 315 12.06 -4.94 -7.80
CA VAL A 315 11.78 -4.35 -9.11
C VAL A 315 11.32 -2.92 -8.90
N ALA A 316 11.92 -1.97 -9.62
CA ALA A 316 11.44 -0.59 -9.67
C ALA A 316 10.85 -0.31 -11.06
N HIS A 317 9.56 0.02 -11.10
CA HIS A 317 8.88 0.55 -12.27
C HIS A 317 8.68 2.06 -12.10
N ILE A 318 9.46 2.85 -12.83
CA ILE A 318 9.50 4.31 -12.66
C ILE A 318 8.47 4.96 -13.58
N SER A 319 7.35 5.37 -13.00
CA SER A 319 6.19 5.94 -13.70
C SER A 319 5.27 6.68 -12.73
N THR A 320 4.19 7.27 -13.24
CA THR A 320 3.05 7.59 -12.37
C THR A 320 2.45 6.30 -11.81
N CYS A 321 1.78 6.39 -10.66
CA CYS A 321 1.15 5.20 -10.06
C CYS A 321 0.02 4.65 -10.96
N ASP A 322 -0.73 5.53 -11.63
CA ASP A 322 -1.81 5.13 -12.54
C ASP A 322 -1.26 4.39 -13.78
N ASP A 323 -0.23 4.93 -14.44
CA ASP A 323 0.38 4.29 -15.62
C ASP A 323 1.01 2.94 -15.26
N GLY A 324 1.70 2.86 -14.12
CA GLY A 324 2.31 1.61 -13.68
C GLY A 324 1.28 0.55 -13.31
N CYS A 325 0.16 0.94 -12.70
CA CYS A 325 -0.95 0.03 -12.42
C CYS A 325 -1.64 -0.43 -13.71
N LEU A 326 -1.83 0.46 -14.69
CA LEU A 326 -2.36 0.09 -16.01
C LEU A 326 -1.43 -0.88 -16.75
N ALA A 327 -0.12 -0.62 -16.72
CA ALA A 327 0.87 -1.50 -17.35
C ALA A 327 0.89 -2.88 -16.70
N LEU A 328 0.82 -2.96 -15.36
CA LEU A 328 0.73 -4.24 -14.66
C LEU A 328 -0.61 -4.94 -14.96
N ALA A 329 -1.72 -4.21 -14.96
CA ALA A 329 -3.03 -4.75 -15.33
C ALA A 329 -3.04 -5.26 -16.77
N GLU A 330 -2.35 -4.61 -17.71
CA GLU A 330 -2.22 -5.08 -19.10
C GLU A 330 -1.49 -6.42 -19.17
N LEU A 331 -0.37 -6.54 -18.46
CA LEU A 331 0.40 -7.79 -18.37
C LEU A 331 -0.38 -8.93 -17.69
N LEU A 332 -1.33 -8.60 -16.82
CA LEU A 332 -2.22 -9.55 -16.16
C LEU A 332 -3.50 -9.84 -16.96
N GLY A 333 -3.75 -9.11 -18.06
CA GLY A 333 -4.97 -9.22 -18.85
C GLY A 333 -6.21 -8.53 -18.22
N TRP A 334 -6.02 -7.63 -17.27
CA TRP A 334 -7.07 -6.95 -16.50
C TRP A 334 -7.33 -5.50 -16.92
N LYS A 335 -6.53 -4.93 -17.82
CA LYS A 335 -6.58 -3.50 -18.17
C LYS A 335 -7.98 -3.02 -18.59
N ALA A 336 -8.64 -3.75 -19.49
CA ALA A 336 -9.97 -3.37 -19.98
C ALA A 336 -11.01 -3.35 -18.84
N GLU A 337 -10.96 -4.35 -17.96
CA GLU A 337 -11.85 -4.41 -16.78
C GLU A 337 -11.55 -3.28 -15.80
N LEU A 338 -10.27 -2.95 -15.58
CA LEU A 338 -9.86 -1.86 -14.71
C LEU A 338 -10.36 -0.50 -15.23
N GLU A 339 -10.20 -0.23 -16.52
CA GLU A 339 -10.70 0.98 -17.17
C GLU A 339 -12.24 1.08 -17.08
N GLU A 340 -12.94 -0.03 -17.25
CA GLU A 340 -14.40 -0.08 -17.11
C GLU A 340 -14.85 0.23 -15.68
N VAL A 341 -14.22 -0.39 -14.68
CA VAL A 341 -14.51 -0.16 -13.26
C VAL A 341 -14.29 1.31 -12.89
N VAL A 342 -13.15 1.90 -13.29
CA VAL A 342 -12.83 3.31 -13.04
C VAL A 342 -13.92 4.21 -13.63
N LYS A 343 -14.26 4.00 -14.91
CA LYS A 343 -15.28 4.79 -15.61
C LYS A 343 -16.66 4.69 -14.93
N LYS A 344 -17.06 3.47 -14.57
CA LYS A 344 -18.35 3.21 -13.91
C LYS A 344 -18.43 3.87 -12.54
N GLU A 345 -17.41 3.70 -11.71
CA GLU A 345 -17.41 4.26 -10.36
C GLU A 345 -17.29 5.79 -10.37
N HIS A 346 -16.49 6.37 -11.27
CA HIS A 346 -16.45 7.83 -11.44
C HIS A 346 -17.82 8.39 -11.85
N THR A 347 -18.49 7.75 -12.81
CA THR A 347 -19.86 8.13 -13.20
C THR A 347 -20.84 8.02 -12.03
N ARG A 348 -20.70 6.97 -11.20
CA ARG A 348 -21.53 6.79 -10.01
C ARG A 348 -21.31 7.91 -9.00
N ILE A 349 -20.04 8.28 -8.71
CA ILE A 349 -19.70 9.36 -7.78
C ILE A 349 -20.25 10.69 -8.29
N ASP A 350 -20.01 11.02 -9.57
CA ASP A 350 -20.52 12.25 -10.18
C ASP A 350 -22.06 12.36 -10.07
N SER A 351 -22.77 11.23 -10.24
CA SER A 351 -24.24 11.19 -10.11
C SER A 351 -24.78 11.29 -8.68
N GLN A 352 -23.96 10.98 -7.66
CA GLN A 352 -24.34 11.12 -6.25
C GLN A 352 -24.20 12.57 -5.80
N ASP A 353 -23.15 13.25 -6.26
CA ASP A 353 -22.93 14.68 -6.00
C ASP A 353 -24.04 15.55 -6.60
N GLU A 354 -24.55 15.20 -7.79
CA GLU A 354 -25.69 15.91 -8.40
C GLU A 354 -27.02 15.74 -7.63
N ARG A 355 -27.15 14.70 -6.81
CA ARG A 355 -28.37 14.40 -6.02
C ARG A 355 -28.36 14.99 -4.62
N GLU A 356 -27.22 15.48 -4.14
CA GLU A 356 -27.11 16.27 -2.91
C GLU A 356 -27.15 17.77 -3.28
N PRO A 357 -28.32 18.42 -3.42
CA PRO A 357 -28.35 19.86 -3.54
C PRO A 357 -27.75 20.46 -2.26
N SER A 358 -26.80 21.37 -2.44
CA SER A 358 -26.40 22.34 -1.41
C SER A 358 -27.67 22.86 -0.74
N GLY A 359 -27.74 22.73 0.59
CA GLY A 359 -28.90 23.13 1.36
C GLY A 359 -29.26 24.58 1.07
N GLU A 360 -30.24 24.79 0.20
CA GLU A 360 -30.87 26.08 0.00
C GLU A 360 -31.47 26.51 1.33
N SER A 361 -30.96 27.62 1.83
CA SER A 361 -31.54 28.38 2.92
C SER A 361 -33.04 28.55 2.68
N ARG A 362 -33.88 27.90 3.49
CA ARG A 362 -35.24 28.38 3.73
C ARG A 362 -35.17 29.68 4.54
N GLY A 363 -34.78 30.76 3.87
CA GLY A 363 -34.96 32.14 4.31
C GLY A 363 -36.30 32.64 3.78
N ALA A 364 -37.15 33.09 4.70
CA ALA A 364 -38.54 33.47 4.48
C ALA A 364 -38.75 34.45 3.30
N ALA A 365 -39.61 34.07 2.36
CA ALA A 365 -40.21 35.00 1.42
C ALA A 365 -41.27 35.84 2.16
N ALA A 366 -40.94 37.09 2.45
CA ALA A 366 -41.92 38.11 2.80
C ALA A 366 -42.72 38.47 1.53
N GLY A 367 -43.97 38.03 1.47
CA GLY A 367 -44.93 38.46 0.45
C GLY A 367 -45.53 39.84 0.78
N PRO A 368 -45.72 40.75 -0.19
CA PRO A 368 -46.39 42.01 0.04
C PRO A 368 -47.91 41.79 -0.04
N GLY A 369 -48.59 41.95 1.10
CA GLY A 369 -50.05 41.88 1.19
C GLY A 369 -50.60 43.14 1.83
N SER A 370 -51.22 43.98 1.00
CA SER A 370 -51.94 45.19 1.40
C SER A 370 -53.22 44.86 2.19
N ALA A 371 -53.48 45.63 3.25
CA ALA A 371 -54.84 45.89 3.73
C ALA A 371 -54.88 47.18 4.54
N SER A 372 -55.57 48.17 3.98
CA SER A 372 -55.96 49.45 4.56
C SER A 372 -57.17 49.32 5.50
N ALA A 373 -57.12 49.95 6.67
CA ALA A 373 -58.21 50.61 7.43
C ALA A 373 -57.67 50.85 8.85
N GLY A 374 -57.45 52.05 9.38
CA GLY A 374 -58.25 53.25 9.32
C GLY A 374 -59.07 53.36 10.62
N LEU A 375 -58.59 54.13 11.62
CA LEU A 375 -59.42 54.93 12.55
C LEU A 375 -58.58 55.71 13.58
N LYS A 376 -58.53 57.03 13.36
CA LYS A 376 -58.69 58.18 14.29
C LYS A 376 -57.99 58.09 15.67
N ALA A 377 -56.92 58.85 15.89
CA ALA A 377 -56.91 60.28 16.29
C ALA A 377 -57.27 60.54 17.76
N LYS A 378 -56.29 61.03 18.54
CA LYS A 378 -56.36 62.33 19.25
C LYS A 378 -55.01 62.68 19.88
N ALA A 379 -54.46 63.82 19.44
CA ALA A 379 -53.64 64.75 20.24
C ALA A 379 -54.51 65.28 21.41
N GLU A 380 -54.04 65.90 22.49
CA GLU A 380 -52.95 66.85 22.79
C GLU A 380 -52.50 66.53 24.25
N GLU A 381 -51.31 66.87 24.75
CA GLU A 381 -50.66 68.20 24.83
C GLU A 381 -49.14 68.03 25.02
#